data_AF-A0A2H0NJL2-F1
#
_entry.id   AF-A0A2H0NJL2-F1
#
_cell.length_a   1.000
_cell.length_b   1.000
_cell.length_c   1.000
_cell.angle_alpha   90.00
_cell.angle_beta   90.00
_cell.angle_gamma   90.00
#
_symmetry.space_group_name_H-M   'P 1'
#
loop_
_entity.id
_entity.type
_entity.pdbx_description
1 polymer ?
#
loop_
_entity_poly.entity_id
_entity_poly.type
_entity_poly.pdbx_seq_one_letter_code
_entity_poly.pdbx_strand_id
1 'polypeptide(L)'
;MDQLLKYEFGKIFPGCRLLDIHEYLLEKGIKLEQATGVRYLYHAPCHSPMKTYAPLKVVSELMATTVPLNDRCCGESGTFGVALPHIATQVRFRKEEELRKGAAVLRNDGYAGEVKVLTSCPACQQGLSRYTDDANISTDYIVVEMAKHLLGPTWLESYITQANNGGIERVLL
;
A
#
# COMPACT_ATOMS: atom_id res chain seq x y z
N MET A 1 1.49 11.05 -8.60
CA MET A 1 1.49 11.09 -10.08
C MET A 1 1.24 12.48 -10.65
N ASP A 2 0.41 13.32 -10.00
CA ASP A 2 -0.09 14.59 -10.57
C ASP A 2 0.97 15.56 -11.12
N GLN A 3 2.13 15.69 -10.46
CA GLN A 3 3.21 16.57 -10.96
C GLN A 3 3.90 16.00 -12.21
N LEU A 4 4.16 14.69 -12.23
CA LEU A 4 4.85 14.03 -13.34
C LEU A 4 4.06 14.12 -14.66
N LEU A 5 2.73 14.21 -14.60
CA LEU A 5 1.90 14.40 -15.79
C LEU A 5 2.15 15.76 -16.48
N LYS A 6 2.70 16.76 -15.76
CA LYS A 6 3.04 18.07 -16.33
C LYS A 6 4.40 18.09 -17.04
N TYR A 7 5.24 17.08 -16.83
CA TYR A 7 6.60 17.04 -17.39
C TYR A 7 6.64 16.74 -18.89
N GLU A 8 5.48 16.71 -19.57
CA GLU A 8 5.33 16.47 -21.00
C GLU A 8 6.19 15.29 -21.51
N PHE A 9 6.27 14.20 -20.73
CA PHE A 9 7.13 13.05 -21.07
C PHE A 9 6.90 12.52 -22.49
N GLY A 10 5.69 12.65 -23.04
CA GLY A 10 5.38 12.28 -24.42
C GLY A 10 6.19 13.05 -25.49
N LYS A 11 6.75 14.23 -25.18
CA LYS A 11 7.67 14.95 -26.07
C LYS A 11 9.08 14.35 -26.09
N ILE A 12 9.50 13.75 -24.97
CA ILE A 12 10.81 13.11 -24.83
C ILE A 12 10.74 11.64 -25.27
N PHE A 13 9.65 10.96 -24.87
CA PHE A 13 9.38 9.56 -25.11
C PHE A 13 7.98 9.40 -25.75
N PRO A 14 7.86 9.55 -27.08
CA PRO A 14 6.58 9.43 -27.78
C PRO A 14 5.86 8.12 -27.46
N GLY A 15 4.58 8.23 -27.10
CA GLY A 15 3.75 7.07 -26.73
C GLY A 15 4.01 6.49 -25.34
N CYS A 16 4.88 7.10 -24.53
CA CYS A 16 5.08 6.65 -23.15
C CYS A 16 3.80 6.76 -22.32
N ARG A 17 3.63 5.83 -21.38
CA ARG A 17 2.55 5.86 -20.40
C ARG A 17 3.15 6.06 -19.01
N LEU A 18 2.49 6.88 -18.21
CA LEU A 18 2.79 7.01 -16.79
C LEU A 18 1.77 6.17 -16.01
N LEU A 19 2.26 5.18 -15.30
CA LEU A 19 1.45 4.25 -14.52
C LEU A 19 2.01 4.14 -13.12
N ASP A 20 1.11 3.91 -12.17
CA ASP A 20 1.52 3.48 -10.84
C ASP A 20 1.96 2.01 -10.91
N ILE A 21 2.91 1.62 -10.06
CA ILE A 21 3.46 0.25 -10.08
C ILE A 21 2.37 -0.81 -9.91
N HIS A 22 1.34 -0.56 -9.10
CA HIS A 22 0.26 -1.52 -8.88
C HIS A 22 -0.59 -1.70 -10.14
N GLU A 23 -0.85 -0.62 -10.87
CA GLU A 23 -1.57 -0.67 -12.16
C GLU A 23 -0.74 -1.41 -13.21
N TYR A 24 0.56 -1.16 -13.24
CA TYR A 24 1.47 -1.86 -14.14
C TYR A 24 1.50 -3.38 -13.86
N LEU A 25 1.62 -3.79 -12.59
CA LEU A 25 1.59 -5.21 -12.22
C LEU A 25 0.27 -5.86 -12.63
N LEU A 26 -0.85 -5.16 -12.44
CA LEU A 26 -2.16 -5.62 -12.85
C LEU A 26 -2.24 -5.85 -14.37
N GLU A 27 -1.80 -4.88 -15.17
CA GLU A 27 -1.76 -5.00 -16.65
C GLU A 27 -0.85 -6.12 -17.14
N LYS A 28 0.21 -6.42 -16.39
CA LYS A 28 1.13 -7.54 -16.69
C LYS A 28 0.62 -8.90 -16.20
N GLY A 29 -0.52 -8.94 -15.50
CA GLY A 29 -1.04 -10.17 -14.92
C GLY A 29 -0.19 -10.69 -13.76
N ILE A 30 0.68 -9.85 -13.18
CA ILE A 30 1.48 -10.22 -12.01
C ILE A 30 0.62 -9.95 -10.78
N LYS A 31 0.01 -11.00 -10.25
CA LYS A 31 -0.90 -10.98 -9.10
C LYS A 31 -0.76 -12.29 -8.33
N LEU A 32 -1.39 -12.36 -7.15
CA LEU A 32 -1.56 -13.64 -6.48
C LEU A 32 -2.54 -14.51 -7.28
N GLU A 33 -2.31 -15.83 -7.30
CA GLU A 33 -3.22 -16.77 -7.95
C GLU A 33 -4.39 -17.18 -7.04
N GLN A 34 -4.18 -17.08 -5.73
CA GLN A 34 -5.16 -17.45 -4.71
C GLN A 34 -4.97 -16.61 -3.45
N ALA A 35 -6.03 -16.55 -2.63
CA ALA A 35 -5.97 -15.88 -1.34
C ALA A 35 -4.95 -16.55 -0.41
N THR A 36 -4.27 -15.75 0.41
CA THR A 36 -3.15 -16.15 1.26
C THR A 36 -3.59 -16.67 2.64
N GLY A 37 -4.89 -16.62 2.92
CA GLY A 37 -5.46 -16.87 4.25
C GLY A 37 -5.43 -15.64 5.17
N VAL A 38 -4.69 -14.57 4.83
CA VAL A 38 -4.73 -13.26 5.51
C VAL A 38 -5.97 -12.49 5.03
N ARG A 39 -6.63 -11.76 5.94
CA ARG A 39 -7.73 -10.87 5.58
C ARG A 39 -7.25 -9.43 5.49
N TYR A 40 -7.66 -8.73 4.43
CA TYR A 40 -7.13 -7.43 4.10
C TYR A 40 -8.18 -6.33 4.22
N LEU A 41 -7.74 -5.15 4.65
CA LEU A 41 -8.42 -3.87 4.46
C LEU A 41 -7.57 -3.03 3.52
N TYR A 42 -8.18 -2.15 2.73
CA TYR A 42 -7.45 -1.20 1.91
C TYR A 42 -7.60 0.22 2.44
N HIS A 43 -6.49 0.87 2.77
CA HIS A 43 -6.45 2.30 3.01
C HIS A 43 -6.04 3.02 1.72
N ALA A 44 -7.03 3.63 1.07
CA ALA A 44 -6.81 4.53 -0.05
C ALA A 44 -6.11 5.81 0.44
N PRO A 45 -4.91 6.14 -0.08
CA PRO A 45 -4.22 7.38 0.29
C PRO A 45 -5.02 8.62 -0.15
N CYS A 46 -4.94 9.70 0.63
CA CYS A 46 -5.51 11.01 0.25
C CYS A 46 -4.97 11.51 -1.10
N HIS A 47 -3.73 11.14 -1.43
CA HIS A 47 -3.10 11.38 -2.73
C HIS A 47 -2.89 10.04 -3.46
N SER A 48 -3.96 9.47 -4.00
CA SER A 48 -3.88 8.21 -4.74
C SER A 48 -2.89 8.32 -5.92
N PRO A 49 -1.89 7.44 -6.01
CA PRO A 49 -0.98 7.42 -7.15
C PRO A 49 -1.62 6.74 -8.37
N MET A 50 -2.56 5.82 -8.17
CA MET A 50 -3.30 5.13 -9.23
C MET A 50 -4.32 6.09 -9.87
N LYS A 51 -4.29 6.20 -11.20
CA LYS A 51 -5.10 7.16 -12.00
C LYS A 51 -5.85 6.52 -13.16
N THR A 52 -5.45 5.32 -13.58
CA THR A 52 -5.99 4.60 -14.74
C THR A 52 -7.10 3.65 -14.31
N TYR A 53 -6.94 2.99 -13.17
CA TYR A 53 -7.89 2.01 -12.65
C TYR A 53 -8.38 2.38 -11.25
N ALA A 54 -9.58 1.91 -10.89
CA ALA A 54 -10.13 2.12 -9.55
C ALA A 54 -9.24 1.41 -8.50
N PRO A 55 -8.70 2.11 -7.49
CA PRO A 55 -7.76 1.54 -6.52
C PRO A 55 -8.23 0.25 -5.83
N LEU A 56 -9.51 0.19 -5.43
CA LEU A 56 -10.11 -0.98 -4.79
C LEU A 56 -10.15 -2.20 -5.71
N LYS A 57 -10.39 -1.98 -7.01
CA LYS A 57 -10.35 -3.03 -8.02
C LYS A 57 -8.92 -3.55 -8.18
N VAL A 58 -7.95 -2.64 -8.30
CA VAL A 58 -6.53 -3.00 -8.44
C VAL A 58 -6.06 -3.84 -7.27
N VAL A 59 -6.24 -3.37 -6.03
CA VAL A 59 -5.79 -4.12 -4.85
C VAL A 59 -6.49 -5.47 -4.71
N SER A 60 -7.80 -5.56 -4.98
CA SER A 60 -8.52 -6.82 -4.86
C SER A 60 -8.08 -7.84 -5.91
N GLU A 61 -7.84 -7.40 -7.15
CA GLU A 61 -7.33 -8.27 -8.21
C GLU A 61 -5.88 -8.70 -7.95
N LEU A 62 -5.01 -7.79 -7.50
CA LEU A 62 -3.63 -8.12 -7.15
C LEU A 62 -3.54 -9.13 -6.00
N MET A 63 -4.43 -9.03 -5.01
CA MET A 63 -4.44 -9.88 -3.82
C MET A 63 -5.29 -11.15 -3.97
N ALA A 64 -5.89 -11.40 -5.13
CA ALA A 64 -6.79 -12.53 -5.39
C ALA A 64 -7.92 -12.70 -4.36
N THR A 65 -8.38 -11.60 -3.76
CA THR A 65 -9.45 -11.62 -2.76
C THR A 65 -10.13 -10.26 -2.68
N THR A 66 -11.36 -10.21 -2.16
CA THR A 66 -12.04 -8.93 -1.95
C THR A 66 -11.37 -8.18 -0.80
N VAL A 67 -10.93 -6.95 -1.07
CA VAL A 67 -10.30 -6.09 -0.06
C VAL A 67 -11.20 -4.87 0.20
N PRO A 68 -12.01 -4.88 1.29
CA PRO A 68 -12.87 -3.75 1.62
C PRO A 68 -12.09 -2.49 1.96
N LEU A 69 -12.69 -1.33 1.65
CA LEU A 69 -12.13 -0.02 1.98
C LEU A 69 -12.15 0.21 3.49
N ASN A 70 -11.05 0.74 4.02
CA ASN A 70 -10.98 1.38 5.33
C ASN A 70 -10.74 2.87 5.15
N ASP A 71 -11.83 3.62 5.20
CA ASP A 71 -11.88 5.05 4.89
C ASP A 71 -11.19 5.91 5.96
N ARG A 72 -11.15 7.23 5.73
CA ARG A 72 -10.53 8.28 6.55
C ARG A 72 -9.01 8.31 6.49
N CYS A 73 -8.50 9.54 6.58
CA CYS A 73 -7.07 9.87 6.63
C CYS A 73 -6.37 9.12 7.77
N CYS A 74 -5.14 8.68 7.55
CA CYS A 74 -4.33 8.01 8.58
C CYS A 74 -3.89 8.93 9.73
N GLY A 75 -4.02 10.26 9.60
CA GLY A 75 -3.71 11.24 10.64
C GLY A 75 -2.21 11.50 10.89
N GLU A 76 -1.30 10.83 10.18
CA GLU A 76 0.14 10.85 10.49
C GLU A 76 1.02 11.22 9.29
N SER A 77 0.60 10.87 8.07
CA SER A 77 1.42 10.99 6.86
C SER A 77 1.69 12.42 6.42
N GLY A 78 2.77 12.60 5.65
CA GLY A 78 3.07 13.87 4.98
C GLY A 78 3.38 15.00 5.96
N THR A 79 4.15 14.69 6.99
CA THR A 79 4.53 15.56 8.13
C THR A 79 3.37 16.08 9.00
N PHE A 80 2.12 15.75 8.69
CA PHE A 80 0.94 16.23 9.41
C PHE A 80 0.98 15.92 10.92
N GLY A 81 1.35 14.69 11.28
CA GLY A 81 1.47 14.27 12.69
C GLY A 81 2.46 15.09 13.50
N VAL A 82 3.51 15.61 12.87
CA VAL A 82 4.57 16.40 13.52
C VAL A 82 4.27 17.90 13.43
N ALA A 83 3.74 18.37 12.31
CA ALA A 83 3.49 19.79 12.07
C ALA A 83 2.27 20.30 12.88
N LEU A 84 1.24 19.47 13.02
CA LEU A 84 -0.02 19.84 13.68
C LEU A 84 -0.52 18.74 14.63
N PRO A 85 0.26 18.37 15.67
CA PRO A 85 -0.01 17.20 16.52
C PRO A 85 -1.37 17.27 17.23
N HIS A 86 -1.80 18.47 17.62
CA HIS A 86 -3.09 18.71 18.27
C HIS A 86 -4.29 18.38 17.35
N ILE A 87 -4.19 18.64 16.05
CA ILE A 87 -5.23 18.28 15.06
C ILE A 87 -5.09 16.81 14.67
N ALA A 88 -3.85 16.36 14.41
CA ALA A 88 -3.53 14.99 14.03
C ALA A 88 -4.11 13.99 15.03
N THR A 89 -3.98 14.26 16.34
CA THR A 89 -4.54 13.41 17.40
C THR A 89 -6.04 13.14 17.21
N GLN A 90 -6.84 14.14 16.86
CA GLN A 90 -8.29 13.94 16.62
C GLN A 90 -8.56 13.12 15.36
N VAL A 91 -7.80 13.36 14.29
CA VAL A 91 -7.89 12.57 13.06
C VAL A 91 -7.51 11.10 13.33
N ARG A 92 -6.51 10.88 14.18
CA ARG A 92 -6.08 9.53 14.58
C ARG A 92 -7.15 8.78 15.34
N PHE A 93 -7.80 9.40 16.32
CA PHE A 93 -8.92 8.75 17.03
C PHE A 93 -10.01 8.30 16.07
N ARG A 94 -10.35 9.15 15.09
CA ARG A 94 -11.33 8.77 14.08
C ARG A 94 -10.84 7.62 13.20
N LYS A 95 -9.57 7.61 12.82
CA LYS A 95 -8.99 6.53 12.02
C LYS A 95 -8.97 5.20 12.77
N GLU A 96 -8.57 5.22 14.04
CA GLU A 96 -8.55 4.06 14.92
C GLU A 96 -9.94 3.42 15.04
N GLU A 97 -10.98 4.25 15.22
CA GLU A 97 -12.37 3.79 15.24
C GLU A 97 -12.75 3.05 13.94
N GLU A 98 -12.42 3.63 12.78
CA GLU A 98 -12.68 2.99 11.48
C GLU A 98 -11.87 1.70 11.30
N LEU A 99 -10.61 1.67 11.74
CA LEU A 99 -9.76 0.47 11.68
C LEU A 99 -10.33 -0.66 12.55
N ARG A 100 -10.72 -0.37 13.79
CA ARG A 100 -11.37 -1.33 14.68
C ARG A 100 -12.67 -1.87 14.08
N LYS A 101 -13.51 -1.00 13.51
CA LYS A 101 -14.74 -1.41 12.82
C LYS A 101 -14.47 -2.34 11.66
N GLY A 102 -13.55 -1.97 10.76
CA GLY A 102 -13.17 -2.80 9.62
C GLY A 102 -12.60 -4.16 10.05
N ALA A 103 -11.72 -4.16 11.06
CA ALA A 103 -11.13 -5.37 11.59
C ALA A 103 -12.18 -6.28 12.28
N ALA A 104 -13.13 -5.70 13.00
CA ALA A 104 -14.22 -6.45 13.63
C ALA A 104 -15.12 -7.12 12.57
N VAL A 105 -15.46 -6.43 11.48
CA VAL A 105 -16.21 -7.02 10.36
C VAL A 105 -15.47 -8.22 9.78
N LEU A 106 -14.15 -8.10 9.58
CA LEU A 106 -13.32 -9.19 9.08
C LEU A 106 -13.11 -10.32 10.09
N ARG A 107 -13.56 -10.19 11.34
CA ARG A 107 -13.45 -11.23 12.39
C ARG A 107 -14.81 -11.73 12.88
N ASN A 108 -15.91 -11.24 12.31
CA ASN A 108 -17.27 -11.50 12.81
C ASN A 108 -17.70 -12.97 12.71
N ASP A 109 -17.03 -13.76 11.87
CA ASP A 109 -17.24 -15.19 11.68
C ASP A 109 -16.32 -16.07 12.55
N GLY A 110 -15.64 -15.49 13.55
CA GLY A 110 -14.71 -16.20 14.43
C GLY A 110 -13.30 -16.34 13.84
N TYR A 111 -12.99 -15.64 12.75
CA TYR A 111 -11.63 -15.62 12.18
C TYR A 111 -10.61 -15.06 13.18
N ALA A 112 -9.66 -15.93 13.58
CA ALA A 112 -8.59 -15.61 14.53
C ALA A 112 -7.24 -15.31 13.83
N GLY A 113 -7.21 -15.27 12.49
CA GLY A 113 -5.99 -15.03 11.73
C GLY A 113 -5.59 -13.55 11.64
N GLU A 114 -4.55 -13.30 10.85
CA GLU A 114 -4.00 -11.97 10.64
C GLU A 114 -4.96 -11.08 9.83
N VAL A 115 -5.19 -9.86 10.33
CA VAL A 115 -5.85 -8.79 9.58
C VAL A 115 -4.82 -7.72 9.26
N LYS A 116 -4.67 -7.39 7.98
CA LYS A 116 -3.66 -6.46 7.50
C LYS A 116 -4.27 -5.31 6.70
N VAL A 117 -3.81 -4.10 6.94
CA VAL A 117 -4.20 -2.92 6.17
C VAL A 117 -3.16 -2.69 5.07
N LEU A 118 -3.61 -2.79 3.83
CA LEU A 118 -2.80 -2.50 2.66
C LEU A 118 -2.95 -1.05 2.23
N THR A 119 -1.86 -0.47 1.74
CA THR A 119 -1.90 0.86 1.14
C THR A 119 -0.89 0.97 -0.01
N SER A 120 -1.10 1.97 -0.87
CA SER A 120 -0.21 2.30 -1.98
C SER A 120 0.60 3.58 -1.71
N CYS A 121 0.71 4.01 -0.44
CA CYS A 121 1.50 5.16 -0.04
C CYS A 121 2.46 4.81 1.11
N PRO A 122 3.79 4.95 0.94
CA PRO A 122 4.76 4.63 2.00
C PRO A 122 4.57 5.48 3.26
N ALA A 123 4.23 6.77 3.10
CA ALA A 123 3.94 7.64 4.23
C ALA A 123 2.69 7.18 4.99
N CYS A 124 1.67 6.67 4.29
CA CYS A 124 0.48 6.09 4.92
C CYS A 124 0.81 4.79 5.63
N GLN A 125 1.63 3.92 5.05
CA GLN A 125 2.08 2.70 5.74
C GLN A 125 2.76 3.02 7.07
N GLN A 126 3.71 3.97 7.07
CA GLN A 126 4.38 4.41 8.31
C GLN A 126 3.41 4.99 9.33
N GLY A 127 2.42 5.78 8.88
CA GLY A 127 1.42 6.34 9.78
C GLY A 127 0.46 5.28 10.34
N LEU A 128 0.04 4.35 9.49
CA LEU A 128 -0.89 3.28 9.85
C LEU A 128 -0.26 2.27 10.80
N SER A 129 1.06 2.03 10.73
CA SER A 129 1.73 1.06 11.61
C SER A 129 1.64 1.46 13.09
N ARG A 130 1.35 2.75 13.39
CA ARG A 130 1.10 3.24 14.75
C ARG A 130 -0.20 2.73 15.38
N TYR A 131 -1.13 2.16 14.60
CA TYR A 131 -2.40 1.61 15.11
C TYR A 131 -2.35 0.09 15.35
N THR A 132 -1.17 -0.53 15.18
CA THR A 132 -1.00 -1.99 15.24
C THR A 132 -1.60 -2.57 16.52
N ASP A 133 -1.18 -2.02 17.67
CA ASP A 133 -1.62 -2.50 18.98
C ASP A 133 -3.07 -2.07 19.28
N ASP A 134 -3.43 -0.84 18.90
CA ASP A 134 -4.75 -0.27 19.20
C ASP A 134 -5.90 -0.98 18.46
N ALA A 135 -5.65 -1.49 17.25
CA ALA A 135 -6.67 -2.15 16.41
C ALA A 135 -6.41 -3.64 16.18
N ASN A 136 -5.32 -4.20 16.73
CA ASN A 136 -4.88 -5.58 16.50
C ASN A 136 -4.85 -5.92 15.00
N ILE A 137 -4.11 -5.11 14.25
CA ILE A 137 -3.90 -5.22 12.79
C ILE A 137 -2.42 -5.06 12.48
N SER A 138 -1.98 -5.55 11.33
CA SER A 138 -0.68 -5.18 10.75
C SER A 138 -0.87 -4.27 9.53
N THR A 139 0.21 -3.71 9.01
CA THR A 139 0.15 -2.81 7.85
C THR A 139 1.25 -3.11 6.85
N ASP A 140 0.94 -3.06 5.57
CA ASP A 140 1.96 -3.24 4.54
C ASP A 140 1.65 -2.47 3.25
N TYR A 141 2.68 -2.36 2.41
CA TYR A 141 2.57 -1.86 1.06
C TYR A 141 2.15 -3.00 0.14
N ILE A 142 1.23 -2.75 -0.80
CA ILE A 142 0.65 -3.83 -1.63
C ILE A 142 1.75 -4.61 -2.38
N VAL A 143 2.71 -3.93 -3.02
CA VAL A 143 3.81 -4.62 -3.74
C VAL A 143 4.69 -5.45 -2.79
N VAL A 144 4.93 -4.97 -1.57
CA VAL A 144 5.75 -5.69 -0.59
C VAL A 144 5.03 -6.95 -0.11
N GLU A 145 3.73 -6.83 0.16
CA GLU A 145 2.90 -7.99 0.51
C GLU A 145 2.89 -9.02 -0.64
N MET A 146 2.71 -8.57 -1.89
CA MET A 146 2.78 -9.46 -3.05
C MET A 146 4.16 -10.13 -3.18
N ALA A 147 5.25 -9.38 -2.99
CA ALA A 147 6.60 -9.93 -3.09
C ALA A 147 6.84 -11.04 -2.06
N LYS A 148 6.37 -10.88 -0.82
CA LYS A 148 6.46 -11.91 0.22
C LYS A 148 5.79 -13.22 -0.19
N HIS A 149 4.63 -13.14 -0.86
CA HIS A 149 3.87 -14.32 -1.27
C HIS A 149 4.36 -14.93 -2.59
N LEU A 150 4.78 -14.10 -3.56
CA LEU A 150 5.23 -14.56 -4.88
C LEU A 150 6.68 -15.02 -4.89
N LEU A 151 7.55 -14.32 -4.16
CA LEU A 151 9.00 -14.55 -4.17
C LEU A 151 9.50 -15.27 -2.90
N GLY A 152 8.61 -15.48 -1.92
CA GLY A 152 8.91 -16.19 -0.68
C GLY A 152 9.50 -15.31 0.43
N PRO A 153 9.77 -15.88 1.61
CA PRO A 153 10.13 -15.13 2.82
C PRO A 153 11.49 -14.42 2.72
N THR A 154 12.42 -14.95 1.92
CA THR A 154 13.78 -14.40 1.74
C THR A 154 13.87 -13.41 0.57
N TRP A 155 12.73 -12.94 0.03
CA TRP A 155 12.70 -12.07 -1.15
C TRP A 155 13.57 -10.81 -0.97
N LEU A 156 13.54 -10.20 0.21
CA LEU A 156 14.24 -8.95 0.48
C LEU A 156 15.76 -9.16 0.52
N GLU A 157 16.21 -10.20 1.23
CA GLU A 157 17.62 -10.58 1.28
C GLU A 157 18.14 -10.91 -0.11
N SER A 158 17.39 -11.73 -0.85
CA SER A 158 17.71 -12.12 -2.22
C SER A 158 17.78 -10.91 -3.15
N TYR A 159 16.86 -9.96 -2.99
CA TYR A 159 16.84 -8.71 -3.76
C TYR A 159 18.06 -7.85 -3.44
N ILE A 160 18.39 -7.65 -2.16
CA ILE A 160 19.54 -6.85 -1.73
C ILE A 160 20.85 -7.45 -2.25
N THR A 161 21.03 -8.77 -2.11
CA THR A 161 22.23 -9.47 -2.61
C THR A 161 22.38 -9.30 -4.13
N GLN A 162 21.29 -9.47 -4.89
CA GLN A 162 21.33 -9.28 -6.34
C GLN A 162 21.59 -7.83 -6.74
N ALA A 163 20.94 -6.86 -6.11
CA ALA A 163 21.15 -5.44 -6.38
C ALA A 163 22.59 -5.00 -6.07
N ASN A 164 23.19 -5.51 -5.00
CA ASN A 164 24.58 -5.23 -4.66
C ASN A 164 25.58 -5.88 -5.62
N ASN A 165 25.27 -7.07 -6.15
CA ASN A 165 26.10 -7.82 -7.07
C ASN A 165 25.93 -7.34 -8.53
N GLY A 166 26.13 -6.03 -8.77
CA GLY A 166 26.19 -5.43 -10.12
C GLY A 166 25.00 -4.56 -10.53
N GLY A 167 23.99 -4.35 -9.67
CA GLY A 167 22.78 -3.60 -9.99
C GLY A 167 22.79 -2.10 -9.64
N ILE A 168 23.81 -1.61 -8.92
CA ILE A 168 23.97 -0.19 -8.60
C ILE A 168 25.12 0.36 -9.46
N GLU A 169 24.78 0.91 -10.63
CA GLU A 169 25.67 1.87 -11.28
C GLU A 169 25.82 3.07 -10.34
N ARG A 170 26.99 3.18 -9.70
CA ARG A 170 27.33 4.36 -8.92
C ARG A 170 27.58 5.50 -9.91
N VAL A 171 26.56 6.33 -10.13
CA VAL A 171 26.78 7.64 -10.74
C VAL A 171 27.55 8.49 -9.73
N LEU A 172 28.87 8.36 -9.76
CA LEU A 172 29.80 9.26 -9.07
C LEU A 172 29.76 10.58 -9.85
N LEU A 173 29.02 11.56 -9.33
CA LEU A 173 29.13 12.96 -9.75
C LEU A 173 30.36 13.60 -9.11
#